data_AF-A0A821ZY71-F1
#
_entry.id   AF-A0A821ZY71-F1
#
_cell.length_a   1.000
_cell.length_b   1.000
_cell.length_c   1.000
_cell.angle_alpha   90.00
_cell.angle_beta   90.00
_cell.angle_gamma   90.00
#
_symmetry.space_group_name_H-M   'P 1'
#
loop_
_entity.id
_entity.type
_entity.pdbx_description
1 polymer ?
#
loop_
_entity_poly.entity_id
_entity_poly.type
_entity_poly.pdbx_seq_one_letter_code
_entity_poly.pdbx_strand_id
1 'polypeptide(L)'
;SEVLIQLSELYLSCCPFITNQSMSKHLLSHELIEIIDLRDCNITYEIFQLITKYFPRLTTLYLGQTESKMDGKINLVDFFPPNSIDKECFLKKPKLKYLSLEGIHNTMRNDSVEEIFYHTLIQSSEQIRYVDLSRNSAIENLIYVDCFKQIHSLVLYDILPSVIESSIDSICCLKTLSLLDLSFNRRIQEPQNYSKPTITLAKLIKSLPKLTSLDISGTNLAGSFSFDQDEELNYIKKELSIDENEYVK
;
A
#
# COMPACT_ATOMS: atom_id res chain seq x y z
N SER A 1 -2.08 -44.53 3.15
CA SER A 1 -1.80 -43.15 3.60
C SER A 1 -1.75 -42.29 2.36
N GLU A 2 -2.74 -41.43 2.15
CA GLU A 2 -2.60 -40.39 1.12
C GLU A 2 -1.50 -39.45 1.59
N VAL A 3 -0.45 -39.34 0.78
CA VAL A 3 0.59 -38.33 0.97
C VAL A 3 -0.08 -36.99 0.67
N LEU A 4 -0.58 -36.32 1.72
CA LEU A 4 -0.98 -34.92 1.62
C LEU A 4 0.26 -34.13 1.25
N ILE A 5 0.36 -33.75 -0.03
CA ILE A 5 1.39 -32.84 -0.51
C ILE A 5 1.18 -31.54 0.25
N GLN A 6 2.14 -31.20 1.12
CA GLN A 6 2.12 -29.93 1.84
C GLN A 6 2.78 -28.87 0.96
N LEU A 7 1.98 -27.94 0.46
CA LEU A 7 2.48 -26.76 -0.25
C LEU A 7 2.92 -25.71 0.78
N SER A 8 4.11 -25.15 0.57
CA SER A 8 4.62 -23.99 1.32
C SER A 8 4.41 -22.68 0.58
N GLU A 9 4.30 -22.72 -0.75
CA GLU A 9 4.19 -21.55 -1.61
C GLU A 9 3.15 -21.81 -2.68
N LEU A 10 2.39 -20.77 -3.03
CA LEU A 10 1.35 -20.85 -4.04
C LEU A 10 1.40 -19.61 -4.94
N TYR A 11 1.70 -19.84 -6.22
CA TYR A 11 1.74 -18.80 -7.25
C TYR A 11 0.66 -19.09 -8.29
N LEU A 12 -0.39 -18.28 -8.30
CA LEU A 12 -1.50 -18.39 -9.25
C LEU A 12 -1.77 -17.06 -9.95
N SER A 13 -0.75 -16.21 -10.08
CA SER A 13 -0.88 -14.93 -10.77
C SER A 13 -1.42 -15.12 -12.20
N CYS A 14 -2.23 -14.18 -12.67
CA CYS A 14 -2.82 -14.17 -14.02
C CYS A 14 -3.77 -15.34 -14.32
N CYS A 15 -4.41 -15.92 -13.30
CA CYS A 15 -5.38 -17.00 -13.47
C CYS A 15 -6.83 -16.48 -13.27
N PRO A 16 -7.46 -15.85 -14.29
CA PRO A 16 -8.73 -15.11 -14.15
C PRO A 16 -9.95 -15.98 -13.83
N PHE A 17 -9.84 -17.30 -14.06
CA PHE A 17 -10.92 -18.26 -13.78
C PHE A 17 -10.89 -18.79 -12.34
N ILE A 18 -9.92 -18.36 -11.55
CA ILE A 18 -9.90 -18.65 -10.11
C ILE A 18 -10.99 -17.83 -9.44
N THR A 19 -11.98 -18.55 -8.92
CA THR A 19 -13.09 -18.00 -8.13
C THR A 19 -12.91 -18.33 -6.65
N ASN A 20 -13.61 -17.60 -5.78
CA ASN A 20 -13.67 -17.87 -4.33
C ASN A 20 -14.00 -19.34 -4.02
N GLN A 21 -14.87 -19.96 -4.82
CA GLN A 21 -15.26 -21.36 -4.69
C GLN A 21 -14.14 -22.34 -5.06
N SER A 22 -13.41 -22.08 -6.16
CA SER A 22 -12.26 -22.90 -6.53
C SER A 22 -11.14 -22.79 -5.49
N MET A 23 -10.93 -21.58 -4.96
CA MET A 23 -9.91 -21.29 -3.95
C MET A 23 -10.21 -22.01 -2.64
N SER A 24 -11.39 -21.81 -2.06
CA SER A 24 -11.79 -22.47 -0.82
C SER A 24 -11.65 -24.00 -0.87
N LYS A 25 -11.93 -24.64 -2.01
CA LYS A 25 -11.79 -26.10 -2.15
C LYS A 25 -10.33 -26.57 -2.14
N HIS A 26 -9.42 -25.83 -2.78
CA HIS A 26 -8.04 -26.26 -2.97
C HIS A 26 -7.07 -25.71 -1.91
N LEU A 27 -7.19 -24.43 -1.56
CA LEU A 27 -6.34 -23.78 -0.57
C LEU A 27 -6.46 -24.43 0.81
N LEU A 28 -7.68 -24.75 1.25
CA LEU A 28 -7.92 -25.29 2.59
C LEU A 28 -7.36 -26.70 2.82
N SER A 29 -6.91 -27.37 1.77
CA SER A 29 -6.28 -28.69 1.87
C SER A 29 -4.80 -28.64 2.29
N HIS A 30 -4.21 -27.44 2.40
CA HIS A 30 -2.81 -27.25 2.75
C HIS A 30 -2.68 -26.42 4.04
N GLU A 31 -1.87 -26.86 5.00
CA GLU A 31 -1.73 -26.16 6.30
C GLU A 31 -0.44 -25.31 6.41
N LEU A 32 0.48 -25.42 5.44
CA LEU A 32 1.85 -24.89 5.53
C LEU A 32 2.14 -23.71 4.61
N ILE A 33 1.13 -23.10 3.99
CA ILE A 33 1.37 -22.02 3.02
C ILE A 33 1.92 -20.77 3.73
N GLU A 34 3.12 -20.36 3.34
CA GLU A 34 3.84 -19.17 3.80
C GLU A 34 3.81 -18.04 2.78
N ILE A 35 3.66 -18.35 1.49
CA ILE A 35 3.63 -17.39 0.38
C ILE A 35 2.41 -17.64 -0.50
N ILE A 36 1.65 -16.59 -0.78
CA ILE A 36 0.53 -16.61 -1.73
C ILE A 36 0.66 -15.43 -2.70
N ASP A 37 0.65 -15.70 -4.00
CA ASP A 37 0.55 -14.71 -5.06
C ASP A 37 -0.68 -14.97 -5.93
N LEU A 38 -1.63 -14.03 -5.87
CA LEU A 38 -2.90 -14.05 -6.60
C LEU A 38 -3.13 -12.77 -7.38
N ARG A 39 -2.04 -12.10 -7.80
CA ARG A 39 -2.18 -10.93 -8.68
C ARG A 39 -2.87 -11.30 -9.98
N ASP A 40 -3.63 -10.38 -10.53
CA ASP A 40 -4.38 -10.54 -11.77
C ASP A 40 -5.42 -11.68 -11.75
N CYS A 41 -5.92 -12.03 -10.56
CA CYS A 41 -7.07 -12.91 -10.36
C CYS A 41 -8.32 -12.09 -9.96
N ASN A 42 -9.51 -12.69 -10.10
CA ASN A 42 -10.76 -12.07 -9.64
C ASN A 42 -10.90 -12.22 -8.12
N ILE A 43 -10.04 -11.52 -7.38
CA ILE A 43 -9.96 -11.60 -5.92
C ILE A 43 -10.89 -10.58 -5.28
N THR A 44 -11.71 -11.04 -4.34
CA THR A 44 -12.50 -10.17 -3.45
C THR A 44 -11.97 -10.24 -2.02
N TYR A 45 -12.48 -9.36 -1.16
CA TYR A 45 -12.23 -9.37 0.27
C TYR A 45 -12.51 -10.75 0.91
N GLU A 46 -13.50 -11.50 0.42
CA GLU A 46 -13.80 -12.85 0.92
C GLU A 46 -12.60 -13.81 0.79
N ILE A 47 -11.85 -13.76 -0.33
CA ILE A 47 -10.63 -14.57 -0.48
C ILE A 47 -9.56 -14.11 0.50
N PHE A 48 -9.37 -12.80 0.66
CA PHE A 48 -8.45 -12.27 1.66
C PHE A 48 -8.80 -12.82 3.04
N GLN A 49 -10.09 -12.83 3.38
CA GLN A 49 -10.56 -13.34 4.68
C GLN A 49 -10.27 -14.83 4.88
N LEU A 50 -10.54 -15.64 3.86
CA LEU A 50 -10.22 -17.07 3.88
C LEU A 50 -8.72 -17.27 4.09
N ILE A 51 -7.90 -16.51 3.37
CA ILE A 51 -6.45 -16.63 3.46
C ILE A 51 -5.95 -16.32 4.88
N THR A 52 -6.32 -15.17 5.43
CA THR A 52 -5.85 -14.77 6.77
C THR A 52 -6.41 -15.66 7.88
N LYS A 53 -7.59 -16.25 7.69
CA LYS A 53 -8.22 -17.16 8.66
C LYS A 53 -7.58 -18.55 8.70
N TYR A 54 -7.12 -19.07 7.56
CA TYR A 54 -6.67 -20.45 7.45
C TYR A 54 -5.15 -20.62 7.33
N PHE A 55 -4.39 -19.56 7.01
CA PHE A 55 -2.94 -19.60 6.89
C PHE A 55 -2.23 -18.76 7.98
N PRO A 56 -2.16 -19.24 9.23
CA PRO A 56 -1.54 -18.50 10.32
C PRO A 56 -0.01 -18.34 10.16
N ARG A 57 0.61 -19.11 9.27
CA ARG A 57 2.05 -19.04 8.93
C ARG A 57 2.34 -18.11 7.75
N LEU A 58 1.33 -17.53 7.13
CA LEU A 58 1.48 -16.66 5.97
C LEU A 58 2.42 -15.49 6.31
N THR A 59 3.49 -15.38 5.53
CA THR A 59 4.50 -14.31 5.64
C THR A 59 4.45 -13.35 4.46
N THR A 60 3.96 -13.81 3.32
CA THR A 60 3.95 -13.04 2.08
C THR A 60 2.62 -13.20 1.35
N LEU A 61 2.00 -12.08 1.01
CA LEU A 61 0.72 -12.05 0.31
C LEU A 61 0.74 -10.98 -0.79
N TYR A 62 0.54 -11.40 -2.03
CA TYR A 62 0.36 -10.52 -3.18
C TYR A 62 -1.06 -10.67 -3.73
N LEU A 63 -1.83 -9.58 -3.73
CA LEU A 63 -3.19 -9.51 -4.27
C LEU A 63 -3.35 -8.29 -5.17
N GLY A 64 -4.36 -8.36 -6.05
CA GLY A 64 -4.85 -7.23 -6.82
C GLY A 64 -4.52 -7.31 -8.31
N GLN A 65 -4.42 -6.19 -9.03
CA GLN A 65 -4.26 -6.14 -10.49
C GLN A 65 -3.04 -5.33 -10.93
N THR A 66 -2.21 -5.93 -11.79
CA THR A 66 -1.03 -5.28 -12.37
C THR A 66 -1.40 -4.39 -13.56
N GLU A 67 -0.48 -3.51 -13.96
CA GLU A 67 -0.62 -2.61 -15.12
C GLU A 67 -1.09 -3.31 -16.40
N SER A 68 -0.71 -4.59 -16.59
CA SER A 68 -1.05 -5.38 -17.79
C SER A 68 -2.57 -5.53 -18.05
N LYS A 69 -3.41 -5.23 -17.04
CA LYS A 69 -4.86 -5.43 -17.05
C LYS A 69 -5.70 -4.16 -16.98
N MET A 70 -5.08 -3.00 -16.73
CA MET A 70 -5.77 -1.71 -16.60
C MET A 70 -6.15 -1.06 -17.95
N ASP A 71 -5.75 -1.64 -19.10
CA ASP A 71 -6.03 -1.16 -20.47
C ASP A 71 -7.50 -1.38 -20.94
N GLY A 72 -8.47 -1.31 -20.02
CA GLY A 72 -9.85 -0.95 -20.32
C GLY A 72 -10.80 -2.06 -20.79
N LYS A 73 -10.51 -3.35 -20.54
CA LYS A 73 -11.40 -4.46 -20.98
C LYS A 73 -11.73 -5.51 -19.93
N ILE A 74 -11.36 -5.32 -18.68
CA ILE A 74 -11.62 -6.30 -17.62
C ILE A 74 -12.71 -5.74 -16.73
N ASN A 75 -13.73 -6.56 -16.46
CA ASN A 75 -14.70 -6.29 -15.42
C ASN A 75 -13.95 -6.24 -14.09
N LEU A 76 -13.58 -5.03 -13.66
CA LEU A 76 -13.04 -4.81 -12.34
C LEU A 76 -14.09 -5.27 -11.34
N VAL A 77 -13.73 -6.25 -10.53
CA VAL A 77 -14.56 -6.72 -9.43
C VAL A 77 -14.19 -5.87 -8.22
N ASP A 78 -15.18 -5.30 -7.56
CA ASP A 78 -14.97 -4.58 -6.31
C ASP A 78 -14.30 -5.51 -5.31
N PHE A 79 -13.17 -5.06 -4.76
CA PHE A 79 -12.47 -5.83 -3.76
C PHE A 79 -13.27 -5.85 -2.47
N PHE A 80 -13.74 -4.69 -2.01
CA PHE A 80 -14.45 -4.58 -0.76
C PHE A 80 -15.96 -4.83 -0.91
N PRO A 81 -16.61 -5.45 0.09
CA PRO A 81 -18.05 -5.60 0.09
C PRO A 81 -18.76 -4.25 0.32
N PRO A 82 -19.97 -4.07 -0.21
CA PRO A 82 -20.67 -2.78 -0.14
C PRO A 82 -21.13 -2.37 1.27
N ASN A 83 -21.39 -3.34 2.16
CA ASN A 83 -22.14 -3.07 3.39
C ASN A 83 -21.31 -3.18 4.68
N SER A 84 -20.46 -4.20 4.83
CA SER A 84 -19.68 -4.39 6.05
C SER A 84 -18.54 -5.40 5.89
N ILE A 85 -17.53 -5.25 6.73
CA ILE A 85 -16.45 -6.22 6.92
C ILE A 85 -16.67 -6.97 8.23
N ASP A 86 -16.48 -8.29 8.20
CA ASP A 86 -16.32 -9.09 9.41
C ASP A 86 -14.92 -8.84 10.03
N LYS A 87 -14.91 -8.15 11.17
CA LYS A 87 -13.72 -7.80 11.96
C LYS A 87 -13.06 -9.02 12.61
N GLU A 88 -13.82 -10.10 12.84
CA GLU A 88 -13.31 -11.31 13.51
C GLU A 88 -12.31 -12.08 12.65
N CYS A 89 -12.35 -11.86 11.32
CA CYS A 89 -11.44 -12.47 10.38
C CYS A 89 -9.95 -12.25 10.70
N PHE A 90 -9.61 -11.10 11.28
CA PHE A 90 -8.24 -10.73 11.60
C PHE A 90 -7.78 -11.18 13.00
N LEU A 91 -8.63 -11.88 13.76
CA LEU A 91 -8.28 -12.36 15.11
C LEU A 91 -7.11 -13.37 15.09
N LYS A 92 -6.86 -14.03 13.95
CA LYS A 92 -5.69 -14.86 13.72
C LYS A 92 -4.58 -14.02 13.07
N LYS A 93 -3.87 -13.25 13.90
CA LYS A 93 -2.72 -12.40 13.53
C LYS A 93 -1.73 -13.14 12.61
N PRO A 94 -1.76 -12.95 11.27
CA PRO A 94 -0.83 -13.62 10.39
C PRO A 94 0.56 -13.01 10.55
N LYS A 95 1.60 -13.82 10.39
CA LYS A 95 3.00 -13.39 10.51
C LYS A 95 3.50 -12.66 9.26
N LEU A 96 2.63 -11.85 8.64
CA LEU A 96 2.92 -11.13 7.42
C LEU A 96 4.16 -10.25 7.60
N LYS A 97 5.01 -10.27 6.58
CA LYS A 97 6.21 -9.44 6.43
C LYS A 97 6.14 -8.65 5.13
N TYR A 98 5.53 -9.24 4.10
CA TYR A 98 5.37 -8.68 2.78
C TYR A 98 3.89 -8.69 2.40
N LEU A 99 3.36 -7.51 2.10
CA LEU A 99 2.00 -7.35 1.61
C LEU A 99 2.01 -6.48 0.35
N SER A 100 1.35 -6.95 -0.69
CA SER A 100 1.02 -6.15 -1.86
C SER A 100 -0.48 -6.22 -2.11
N LEU A 101 -1.10 -5.04 -2.20
CA LEU A 101 -2.51 -4.79 -2.53
C LEU A 101 -2.54 -3.81 -3.71
N GLU A 102 -1.99 -4.27 -4.83
CA GLU A 102 -1.76 -3.48 -6.03
C GLU A 102 -3.03 -3.39 -6.89
N GLY A 103 -3.42 -2.23 -7.42
CA GLY A 103 -4.56 -2.13 -8.34
C GLY A 103 -5.91 -2.51 -7.75
N ILE A 104 -6.07 -2.41 -6.43
CA ILE A 104 -7.36 -2.63 -5.76
C ILE A 104 -8.33 -1.49 -6.12
N HIS A 105 -9.57 -1.86 -6.45
CA HIS A 105 -10.61 -0.95 -6.91
C HIS A 105 -11.94 -1.22 -6.19
N ASN A 106 -12.71 -0.14 -6.00
CA ASN A 106 -14.09 -0.15 -5.56
C ASN A 106 -14.89 0.87 -6.40
N THR A 107 -16.06 0.46 -6.88
CA THR A 107 -17.01 1.36 -7.57
C THR A 107 -17.76 2.27 -6.60
N MET A 108 -17.96 1.82 -5.35
CA MET A 108 -18.69 2.55 -4.32
C MET A 108 -17.76 2.86 -3.15
N ARG A 109 -17.81 4.11 -2.68
CA ARG A 109 -17.05 4.55 -1.52
C ARG A 109 -17.60 3.92 -0.25
N ASN A 110 -16.72 3.38 0.57
CA ASN A 110 -17.07 2.90 1.90
C ASN A 110 -15.89 3.11 2.86
N ASP A 111 -15.70 4.36 3.28
CA ASP A 111 -14.60 4.82 4.12
C ASP A 111 -14.47 3.99 5.40
N SER A 112 -15.61 3.57 5.96
CA SER A 112 -15.65 2.76 7.18
C SER A 112 -15.04 1.36 7.00
N VAL A 113 -15.25 0.75 5.83
CA VAL A 113 -14.78 -0.59 5.49
C VAL A 113 -13.28 -0.55 5.22
N GLU A 114 -12.80 0.44 4.49
CA GLU A 114 -11.37 0.61 4.21
C GLU A 114 -10.59 0.90 5.49
N GLU A 115 -11.07 1.83 6.33
CA GLU A 115 -10.43 2.15 7.61
C GLU A 115 -10.36 0.91 8.51
N ILE A 116 -11.46 0.16 8.64
CA ILE A 116 -11.48 -1.09 9.40
C ILE A 116 -10.46 -2.07 8.82
N PHE A 117 -10.43 -2.26 7.51
CA PHE A 117 -9.52 -3.20 6.87
C PHE A 117 -8.05 -2.88 7.19
N TYR A 118 -7.62 -1.66 6.91
CA TYR A 118 -6.22 -1.29 7.09
C TYR A 118 -5.83 -1.27 8.57
N HIS A 119 -6.69 -0.72 9.43
CA HIS A 119 -6.46 -0.75 10.87
C HIS A 119 -6.34 -2.19 11.40
N THR A 120 -7.17 -3.10 10.91
CA THR A 120 -7.13 -4.48 11.40
C THR A 120 -5.95 -5.27 10.83
N LEU A 121 -5.58 -5.04 9.57
CA LEU A 121 -4.35 -5.55 8.96
C LEU A 121 -3.13 -5.16 9.79
N ILE A 122 -3.06 -3.90 10.21
CA ILE A 122 -2.00 -3.36 11.07
C ILE A 122 -1.96 -4.07 12.43
N GLN A 123 -3.09 -4.18 13.13
CA GLN A 123 -3.16 -4.86 14.43
C GLN A 123 -2.75 -6.33 14.35
N SER A 124 -2.91 -6.92 13.17
CA SER A 124 -2.63 -8.30 12.90
C SER A 124 -1.15 -8.59 12.61
N SER A 125 -0.32 -7.57 12.34
CA SER A 125 1.04 -7.81 11.86
C SER A 125 2.09 -6.75 12.23
N GLU A 126 2.63 -6.88 13.43
CA GLU A 126 3.80 -6.10 13.92
C GLU A 126 5.09 -6.36 13.12
N GLN A 127 5.10 -7.36 12.23
CA GLN A 127 6.27 -7.82 11.48
C GLN A 127 6.33 -7.30 10.05
N ILE A 128 5.33 -6.56 9.59
CA ILE A 128 5.31 -5.99 8.24
C ILE A 128 6.57 -5.14 8.02
N ARG A 129 7.30 -5.50 6.95
CA ARG A 129 8.51 -4.82 6.47
C ARG A 129 8.29 -4.20 5.09
N TYR A 130 7.42 -4.77 4.28
CA TYR A 130 7.14 -4.31 2.93
C TYR A 130 5.64 -4.17 2.73
N VAL A 131 5.21 -3.00 2.29
CA VAL A 131 3.84 -2.71 1.88
C VAL A 131 3.86 -2.07 0.51
N ASP A 132 3.08 -2.63 -0.40
CA ASP A 132 2.87 -2.10 -1.74
C ASP A 132 1.37 -1.90 -1.95
N LEU A 133 0.99 -0.64 -2.18
CA LEU A 133 -0.38 -0.21 -2.41
C LEU A 133 -0.53 0.42 -3.79
N SER A 134 0.38 0.11 -4.71
CA SER A 134 0.46 0.75 -6.02
C SER A 134 -0.88 0.71 -6.75
N ARG A 135 -1.30 1.81 -7.38
CA ARG A 135 -2.56 1.92 -8.16
C ARG A 135 -3.83 1.55 -7.40
N ASN A 136 -3.80 1.55 -6.07
CA ASN A 136 -4.98 1.24 -5.27
C ASN A 136 -5.90 2.46 -5.21
N SER A 137 -6.95 2.44 -6.04
CA SER A 137 -7.92 3.54 -6.13
C SER A 137 -8.94 3.52 -4.97
N ALA A 138 -8.94 2.45 -4.17
CA ALA A 138 -9.76 2.32 -2.96
C ALA A 138 -9.02 2.82 -1.70
N ILE A 139 -8.03 3.70 -1.87
CA ILE A 139 -7.38 4.38 -0.74
C ILE A 139 -7.76 5.85 -0.80
N GLU A 140 -8.56 6.29 0.17
CA GLU A 140 -8.92 7.70 0.30
C GLU A 140 -8.00 8.48 1.23
N ASN A 141 -7.38 7.79 2.19
CA ASN A 141 -6.38 8.35 3.08
C ASN A 141 -5.42 7.25 3.55
N LEU A 142 -4.26 7.66 4.05
CA LEU A 142 -3.20 6.79 4.56
C LEU A 142 -2.92 7.10 6.04
N ILE A 143 -3.90 7.61 6.81
CA ILE A 143 -3.65 8.06 8.19
C ILE A 143 -3.15 6.93 9.08
N TYR A 144 -3.52 5.69 8.77
CA TYR A 144 -3.17 4.47 9.48
C TYR A 144 -1.75 3.95 9.18
N VAL A 145 -1.07 4.43 8.13
CA VAL A 145 0.25 3.88 7.75
C VAL A 145 1.29 4.08 8.84
N ASP A 146 1.12 5.10 9.68
CA ASP A 146 2.00 5.38 10.81
C ASP A 146 2.13 4.18 11.76
N CYS A 147 1.16 3.27 11.76
CA CYS A 147 1.13 2.10 12.61
C CYS A 147 2.10 0.99 12.16
N PHE A 148 2.63 1.02 10.94
CA PHE A 148 3.67 0.09 10.48
C PHE A 148 5.05 0.47 11.05
N LYS A 149 5.21 0.39 12.38
CA LYS A 149 6.42 0.87 13.10
C LYS A 149 7.72 0.20 12.65
N GLN A 150 7.63 -0.95 12.00
CA GLN A 150 8.74 -1.78 11.56
C GLN A 150 8.97 -1.77 10.05
N ILE A 151 8.22 -0.96 9.30
CA ILE A 151 8.28 -0.93 7.85
C ILE A 151 9.67 -0.53 7.34
N HIS A 152 10.11 -1.20 6.29
CA HIS A 152 11.35 -0.92 5.57
C HIS A 152 11.04 -0.31 4.19
N SER A 153 10.02 -0.80 3.51
CA SER A 153 9.64 -0.40 2.15
C SER A 153 8.16 -0.07 2.08
N LEU A 154 7.84 1.08 1.50
CA LEU A 154 6.48 1.52 1.21
C LEU A 154 6.41 1.96 -0.25
N VAL A 155 5.56 1.30 -1.04
CA VAL A 155 5.34 1.62 -2.45
C VAL A 155 3.93 2.18 -2.63
N LEU A 156 3.86 3.43 -3.07
CA LEU A 156 2.64 4.20 -3.33
C LEU A 156 2.60 4.70 -4.79
N TYR A 157 3.13 3.89 -5.70
CA TYR A 157 3.12 4.20 -7.13
C TYR A 157 1.70 4.45 -7.63
N ASP A 158 1.50 5.49 -8.42
CA ASP A 158 0.19 5.86 -8.98
C ASP A 158 -0.93 6.07 -7.93
N ILE A 159 -0.57 6.46 -6.71
CA ILE A 159 -1.52 6.97 -5.73
C ILE A 159 -1.71 8.48 -5.94
N LEU A 160 -2.95 8.96 -5.77
CA LEU A 160 -3.29 10.36 -5.97
C LEU A 160 -2.45 11.28 -5.06
N PRO A 161 -1.84 12.36 -5.59
CA PRO A 161 -1.07 13.31 -4.80
C PRO A 161 -1.84 13.89 -3.60
N SER A 162 -3.14 14.18 -3.76
CA SER A 162 -3.99 14.71 -2.67
C SER A 162 -4.13 13.75 -1.48
N VAL A 163 -4.13 12.44 -1.72
CA VAL A 163 -4.17 11.39 -0.68
C VAL A 163 -2.85 11.34 0.08
N ILE A 164 -1.73 11.49 -0.65
CA ILE A 164 -0.39 11.51 -0.05
C ILE A 164 -0.21 12.79 0.78
N GLU A 165 -0.61 13.96 0.26
CA GLU A 165 -0.49 15.24 0.97
C GLU A 165 -1.31 15.27 2.25
N SER A 166 -2.55 14.76 2.22
CA SER A 166 -3.41 14.71 3.40
C SER A 166 -2.89 13.77 4.48
N SER A 167 -2.03 12.81 4.12
CA SER A 167 -1.51 11.77 5.01
C SER A 167 -0.01 11.89 5.27
N ILE A 168 0.59 13.02 4.89
CA ILE A 168 2.05 13.19 4.89
C ILE A 168 2.64 13.06 6.29
N ASP A 169 1.94 13.54 7.32
CA ASP A 169 2.41 13.48 8.69
C ASP A 169 2.42 12.03 9.21
N SER A 170 1.47 11.18 8.80
CA SER A 170 1.47 9.74 9.11
C SER A 170 2.64 9.01 8.43
N ILE A 171 2.94 9.33 7.16
CA ILE A 171 4.12 8.78 6.46
C ILE A 171 5.40 9.22 7.19
N CYS A 172 5.49 10.49 7.60
CA CYS A 172 6.63 11.04 8.33
C CYS A 172 6.89 10.36 9.69
N CYS A 173 5.92 9.65 10.26
CA CYS A 173 6.09 8.87 11.49
C CYS A 173 6.86 7.54 11.28
N LEU A 174 7.08 7.10 10.05
CA LEU A 174 7.73 5.83 9.71
C LEU A 174 9.26 5.90 9.83
N LYS A 175 9.79 6.03 11.05
CA LYS A 175 11.24 6.25 11.29
C LYS A 175 12.17 5.10 10.88
N THR A 176 11.61 3.95 10.55
CA THR A 176 12.33 2.76 10.06
C THR A 176 12.35 2.66 8.54
N LEU A 177 11.54 3.47 7.85
CA LEU A 177 11.39 3.44 6.39
C LEU A 177 12.70 3.77 5.70
N SER A 178 13.09 2.91 4.77
CA SER A 178 14.34 3.00 4.02
C SER A 178 14.11 3.19 2.53
N LEU A 179 13.03 2.63 1.98
CA LEU A 179 12.63 2.76 0.58
C LEU A 179 11.21 3.33 0.51
N LEU A 180 11.05 4.47 -0.15
CA LEU A 180 9.74 5.09 -0.43
C LEU A 180 9.60 5.33 -1.93
N ASP A 181 8.49 4.90 -2.50
CA ASP A 181 8.14 5.16 -3.89
C ASP A 181 6.81 5.93 -3.94
N LEU A 182 6.87 7.15 -4.49
CA LEU A 182 5.74 8.04 -4.73
C LEU A 182 5.61 8.36 -6.23
N SER A 183 6.23 7.56 -7.09
CA SER A 183 6.25 7.84 -8.52
C SER A 183 4.86 7.73 -9.15
N PHE A 184 4.69 8.44 -10.27
CA PHE A 184 3.38 8.62 -10.91
C PHE A 184 3.49 8.55 -12.44
N ASN A 185 2.65 7.74 -13.05
CA ASN A 185 2.59 7.50 -14.48
C ASN A 185 1.74 8.55 -15.19
N ARG A 186 2.39 9.65 -15.60
CA ARG A 186 1.76 10.73 -16.37
C ARG A 186 1.22 10.34 -17.75
N ARG A 187 1.47 9.12 -18.23
CA ARG A 187 1.01 8.70 -19.57
C ARG A 187 -0.44 8.26 -19.59
N ILE A 188 -0.96 7.84 -18.44
CA ILE A 188 -2.27 7.17 -18.33
C ILE A 188 -3.34 8.13 -17.79
N GLN A 189 -2.95 9.13 -17.00
CA GLN A 189 -3.88 10.03 -16.31
C GLN A 189 -3.52 11.50 -16.55
N GLU A 190 -4.54 12.37 -16.50
CA GLU A 190 -4.33 13.83 -16.46
C GLU A 190 -3.37 14.18 -15.31
N PRO A 191 -2.43 15.11 -15.51
CA PRO A 191 -1.40 15.40 -14.53
C PRO A 191 -2.01 15.96 -13.24
N GLN A 192 -2.09 15.09 -12.24
CA GLN A 192 -2.35 15.46 -10.86
C GLN A 192 -1.04 15.94 -10.24
N ASN A 193 -1.07 17.11 -9.59
CA ASN A 193 0.11 17.72 -8.99
C ASN A 193 -0.09 17.82 -7.48
N TYR A 194 1.01 17.67 -6.73
CA TYR A 194 1.07 18.09 -5.34
C TYR A 194 0.81 19.60 -5.27
N SER A 195 -0.05 20.01 -4.35
CA SER A 195 -0.38 21.42 -4.11
C SER A 195 0.76 22.17 -3.41
N LYS A 196 1.53 21.48 -2.57
CA LYS A 196 2.70 22.01 -1.85
C LYS A 196 3.93 21.10 -2.07
N PRO A 197 4.42 20.96 -3.32
CA PRO A 197 5.41 19.95 -3.68
C PRO A 197 6.70 20.05 -2.85
N THR A 198 7.30 21.25 -2.79
CA THR A 198 8.54 21.50 -2.04
C THR A 198 8.36 21.24 -0.55
N ILE A 199 7.24 21.65 0.05
CA ILE A 199 6.99 21.42 1.49
C ILE A 199 6.80 19.93 1.77
N THR A 200 6.05 19.22 0.93
CA THR A 200 5.84 17.79 1.04
C THR A 200 7.17 17.04 0.96
N LEU A 201 8.02 17.36 -0.01
CA LEU A 201 9.34 16.75 -0.15
C LEU A 201 10.26 17.07 1.04
N ALA A 202 10.31 18.34 1.47
CA ALA A 202 11.12 18.77 2.62
C ALA A 202 10.68 18.07 3.92
N LYS A 203 9.36 17.90 4.15
CA LYS A 203 8.82 17.14 5.28
C LYS A 203 9.31 15.69 5.28
N LEU A 204 9.25 15.01 4.13
CA LEU A 204 9.69 13.62 3.99
C LEU A 204 11.17 13.48 4.31
N ILE A 205 12.02 14.28 3.67
CA ILE A 205 13.48 14.23 3.84
C ILE A 205 13.86 14.52 5.30
N LYS A 206 13.27 15.54 5.92
CA LYS A 206 13.56 15.90 7.33
C LYS A 206 13.07 14.82 8.31
N SER A 207 11.93 14.19 8.02
CA SER A 207 11.26 13.31 8.98
C SER A 207 11.70 11.85 8.91
N LEU A 208 12.29 11.40 7.80
CA LEU A 208 12.62 9.99 7.54
C LEU A 208 14.14 9.75 7.60
N PRO A 209 14.73 9.60 8.81
CA PRO A 209 16.19 9.60 9.00
C PRO A 209 16.91 8.38 8.41
N LYS A 210 16.18 7.33 8.03
CA LYS A 210 16.74 6.10 7.44
C LYS A 210 16.45 5.97 5.95
N LEU A 211 15.83 6.97 5.33
CA LEU A 211 15.48 6.93 3.92
C LEU A 211 16.76 6.88 3.07
N THR A 212 16.90 5.84 2.27
CA THR A 212 18.05 5.61 1.38
C THR A 212 17.66 5.61 -0.10
N SER A 213 16.38 5.37 -0.39
CA SER A 213 15.81 5.48 -1.73
C SER A 213 14.47 6.19 -1.68
N LEU A 214 14.32 7.19 -2.54
CA LEU A 214 13.09 7.92 -2.76
C LEU A 214 12.84 8.03 -4.26
N ASP A 215 11.79 7.38 -4.76
CA ASP A 215 11.34 7.56 -6.14
C ASP A 215 10.18 8.56 -6.17
N ILE A 216 10.36 9.63 -6.94
CA ILE A 216 9.36 10.69 -7.17
C ILE A 216 9.18 10.94 -8.66
N SER A 217 9.60 10.00 -9.51
CA SER A 217 9.54 10.12 -10.96
C SER A 217 8.10 10.36 -11.42
N GLY A 218 7.94 11.24 -12.41
CA GLY A 218 6.61 11.63 -12.89
C GLY A 218 5.77 12.47 -11.92
N THR A 219 6.31 12.95 -10.80
CA THR A 219 5.65 13.93 -9.91
C THR A 219 6.19 15.35 -10.11
N ASN A 220 5.56 16.35 -9.48
CA ASN A 220 6.10 17.72 -9.38
C ASN A 220 6.84 17.96 -8.04
N LEU A 221 7.16 16.92 -7.25
CA LEU A 221 7.77 17.06 -5.92
C LEU A 221 9.17 17.69 -5.96
N ALA A 222 9.93 17.49 -7.02
CA ALA A 222 11.25 18.08 -7.21
C ALA A 222 11.21 19.59 -7.55
N GLY A 223 10.03 20.23 -7.45
CA GLY A 223 9.82 21.64 -7.71
C GLY A 223 9.44 21.95 -9.16
N SER A 224 9.00 23.20 -9.37
CA SER A 224 8.88 23.82 -10.69
C SER A 224 10.11 24.70 -10.94
N PHE A 225 10.63 24.70 -12.17
CA PHE A 225 11.89 25.35 -12.60
C PHE A 225 11.97 26.90 -12.44
N SER A 226 11.16 27.53 -11.60
CA SER A 226 10.84 28.97 -11.69
C SER A 226 10.97 29.78 -10.40
N PHE A 227 11.59 29.27 -9.33
CA PHE A 227 11.78 30.04 -8.10
C PHE A 227 13.25 30.39 -7.85
N ASP A 228 13.46 31.58 -7.27
CA ASP A 228 14.74 31.96 -6.66
C ASP A 228 15.00 31.04 -5.44
N GLN A 229 16.22 30.49 -5.35
CA GLN A 229 16.58 29.52 -4.31
C GLN A 229 16.42 30.09 -2.90
N ASP A 230 16.68 31.39 -2.72
CA ASP A 230 16.57 32.04 -1.42
C ASP A 230 15.10 32.19 -0.99
N GLU A 231 14.20 32.46 -1.94
CA GLU A 231 12.76 32.53 -1.68
C GLU A 231 12.19 31.16 -1.30
N GLU A 232 12.59 30.10 -2.02
CA GLU A 232 12.16 28.74 -1.73
C GLU A 232 12.64 28.28 -0.35
N LEU A 233 13.90 28.55 0.00
CA LEU A 233 14.45 28.20 1.31
C LEU A 233 13.73 28.95 2.44
N ASN A 234 13.45 30.24 2.26
CA ASN A 234 12.71 31.03 3.23
C ASN A 234 11.26 30.53 3.40
N TYR A 235 10.62 30.13 2.31
CA TYR A 235 9.30 29.52 2.35
C TYR A 235 9.29 28.20 3.13
N ILE A 236 10.26 27.30 2.87
CA ILE A 236 10.41 26.04 3.60
C ILE A 236 10.64 26.30 5.10
N LYS A 237 11.58 27.18 5.46
CA LYS A 237 11.88 27.51 6.87
C LYS A 237 10.64 28.00 7.61
N LYS A 238 9.86 28.89 6.97
CA LYS A 238 8.63 29.44 7.52
C LYS A 238 7.57 28.37 7.74
N GLU A 239 7.29 27.53 6.74
CA GLU A 239 6.23 26.50 6.84
C GLU A 239 6.59 25.38 7.81
N LEU A 240 7.88 25.04 7.92
CA LEU A 240 8.35 23.96 8.79
C LEU A 240 8.77 24.43 10.19
N SER A 241 8.57 25.72 10.51
CA SER A 241 9.01 26.33 11.78
C SER A 241 10.48 26.00 12.12
N ILE A 242 11.37 26.03 11.12
CA ILE A 242 12.79 25.70 11.32
C ILE A 242 13.50 26.92 11.92
N ASP A 243 14.02 26.75 13.13
CA ASP A 243 14.82 27.76 13.82
C ASP A 243 16.18 27.92 13.11
N GLU A 244 16.66 29.15 12.89
CA GLU A 244 17.86 29.42 12.09
C GLU A 244 19.16 28.79 12.65
N ASN A 245 19.11 28.33 13.91
CA ASN A 245 20.23 27.73 14.62
C ASN A 245 20.45 26.23 14.31
N GLU A 246 19.55 25.57 13.56
CA GLU A 246 19.62 24.11 13.33
C GLU A 246 20.64 23.69 12.26
N TYR A 247 21.17 24.63 11.45
CA TYR A 247 22.14 24.35 10.37
C TYR A 247 23.62 24.54 10.75
N VAL A 248 23.92 24.82 12.02
CA VAL A 248 25.30 24.88 12.52
C VAL A 248 25.61 23.59 13.30
N LYS A 249 25.78 22.47 12.61
CA LYS A 249 26.51 21.28 13.11
C LYS A 249 26.78 20.24 12.02
#